data_AF-A0A370G194-F1
#
_entry.id   AF-A0A370G194-F1
#
_cell.length_a   1.000
_cell.length_b   1.000
_cell.length_c   1.000
_cell.angle_alpha   90.00
_cell.angle_beta   90.00
_cell.angle_gamma   90.00
#
_symmetry.space_group_name_H-M   'P 1'
#
loop_
_entity.id
_entity.type
_entity.pdbx_description
1 polymer ?
#
loop_
_entity_poly.entity_id
_entity_poly.type
_entity_poly.pdbx_seq_one_letter_code
_entity_poly.pdbx_strand_id
1 'polypeptide(L)' 'MESRLKQLLNEIEENRSLMVKLALESSFADEKVVKISWKLDHLLNTYDELVQKIS' A
#
# COMPACT_ATOMS: atom_id res chain seq x y z
N MET A 1 -12.64 -15.13 2.19
CA MET A 1 -12.59 -13.80 1.52
C MET A 1 -12.17 -12.71 2.50
N GLU A 2 -12.80 -12.64 3.67
CA GLU A 2 -12.44 -11.74 4.79
C GLU A 2 -10.96 -11.83 5.21
N SER A 3 -10.39 -13.05 5.28
CA SER A 3 -8.96 -13.26 5.57
C SER A 3 -8.02 -12.58 4.56
N ARG A 4 -8.36 -12.60 3.27
CA ARG A 4 -7.56 -11.98 2.20
C ARG A 4 -7.62 -10.46 2.25
N LEU A 5 -8.79 -9.89 2.56
CA LEU A 5 -8.94 -8.45 2.78
C LEU A 5 -8.10 -7.98 3.96
N LYS A 6 -8.10 -8.74 5.06
CA LYS A 6 -7.29 -8.42 6.24
C LYS A 6 -5.79 -8.47 5.93
N GLN A 7 -5.34 -9.45 5.14
CA GLN A 7 -3.95 -9.52 4.67
C GLN A 7 -3.58 -8.30 3.82
N LEU A 8 -4.43 -7.93 2.85
CA LEU A 8 -4.21 -6.73 2.03
C LEU A 8 -4.13 -5.45 2.88
N LEU A 9 -5.01 -5.28 3.86
CA LEU A 9 -4.97 -4.13 4.76
C LEU A 9 -3.66 -4.06 5.54
N ASN A 10 -3.17 -5.20 6.04
CA ASN A 10 -1.88 -5.25 6.73
C ASN A 10 -0.74 -4.87 5.78
N GLU A 11 -0.73 -5.41 4.55
CA GLU A 11 0.29 -5.07 3.56
C GLU A 11 0.25 -3.58 3.17
N ILE A 12 -0.94 -3.00 3.02
CA ILE A 12 -1.13 -1.57 2.76
C ILE A 12 -0.54 -0.74 3.91
N GLU A 13 -0.84 -1.10 5.16
CA GLU A 13 -0.35 -0.40 6.35
C GLU A 13 1.18 -0.47 6.47
N GLU A 14 1.75 -1.65 6.23
CA GLU A 14 3.20 -1.87 6.26
C GLU A 14 3.92 -1.05 5.18
N ASN A 15 3.41 -1.06 3.94
CA ASN A 15 4.01 -0.29 2.84
C ASN A 15 3.84 1.22 3.07
N ARG A 16 2.70 1.69 3.59
CA ARG A 16 2.51 3.11 3.93
C ARG A 16 3.49 3.56 5.00
N SER A 17 3.63 2.77 6.07
CA SER A 17 4.56 3.08 7.17
C SER A 17 6.01 3.15 6.68
N LEU A 18 6.42 2.21 5.82
CA LEU A 18 7.76 2.21 5.22
C LEU A 18 7.98 3.41 4.30
N MET A 19 7.01 3.75 3.46
CA MET A 19 7.07 4.90 2.55
C MET A 19 7.27 6.20 3.33
N VAL A 20 6.47 6.42 4.37
CA VAL A 20 6.54 7.63 5.20
C VAL A 20 7.88 7.70 5.91
N LYS A 21 8.34 6.59 6.51
CA LYS A 21 9.64 6.56 7.19
C LYS A 21 10.78 6.93 6.24
N LEU A 22 10.83 6.32 5.07
CA LEU A 22 11.88 6.61 4.08
C LEU A 22 11.78 8.03 3.53
N ALA A 23 10.56 8.53 3.27
CA ALA A 23 10.36 9.89 2.79
C ALA A 23 10.82 10.95 3.80
N LEU A 24 10.65 10.68 5.10
CA LEU A 24 11.15 11.54 6.17
C LEU A 24 12.69 11.49 6.31
N GLU A 25 13.31 10.35 5.99
CA GLU A 25 14.77 10.18 6.01
C GLU A 25 15.46 10.74 4.76
N SER A 26 14.78 10.75 3.61
CA SER A 26 15.31 11.30 2.36
C SER A 26 14.39 12.35 1.74
N SER A 27 13.44 11.95 0.91
CA SER A 27 12.48 12.81 0.22
C SER A 27 11.38 11.97 -0.43
N PHE A 28 10.22 12.57 -0.68
CA PHE A 28 9.15 11.94 -1.48
C PHE A 28 9.56 11.69 -2.95
N ALA A 29 10.62 12.35 -3.43
CA ALA A 29 11.18 12.12 -4.76
C ALA A 29 12.25 11.00 -4.80
N ASP A 30 12.60 10.41 -3.65
CA ASP A 30 13.55 9.30 -3.59
C ASP A 30 13.01 8.09 -4.38
N GLU A 31 13.86 7.50 -5.22
CA GLU A 31 13.48 6.38 -6.08
C GLU A 31 12.86 5.20 -5.29
N LYS A 32 13.34 4.95 -4.07
CA LYS A 32 12.78 3.89 -3.21
C LYS A 32 11.40 4.26 -2.70
N VAL A 33 11.20 5.52 -2.31
CA VAL A 33 9.89 6.03 -1.87
C VAL A 33 8.88 5.96 -3.00
N VAL A 34 9.29 6.38 -4.21
CA VAL A 34 8.48 6.24 -5.43
C VAL A 34 8.14 4.77 -5.68
N LYS A 35 9.12 3.85 -5.67
CA LYS A 35 8.84 2.41 -5.86
C LYS A 35 7.82 1.87 -4.84
N ILE A 36 7.89 2.31 -3.59
CA ILE A 36 6.91 1.90 -2.57
C ILE A 36 5.54 2.52 -2.85
N SER A 37 5.47 3.78 -3.31
CA SER A 37 4.19 4.40 -3.67
C SER A 37 3.49 3.65 -4.81
N TRP A 38 4.23 3.23 -5.84
CA TRP A 38 3.69 2.38 -6.91
C TRP A 38 3.11 1.07 -6.40
N LYS A 39 3.80 0.43 -5.44
CA LYS A 39 3.30 -0.80 -4.81
C LYS A 39 2.05 -0.54 -3.97
N LEU A 40 2.02 0.58 -3.23
CA LEU A 40 0.89 0.98 -2.42
C LEU A 40 -0.36 1.21 -3.29
N ASP A 41 -0.21 1.90 -4.42
CA ASP A 41 -1.29 2.12 -5.40
C ASP A 41 -1.84 0.78 -5.92
N HIS A 42 -0.98 -0.18 -6.24
CA HIS A 42 -1.43 -1.50 -6.68
C HIS A 42 -2.21 -2.26 -5.60
N LEU A 43 -1.76 -2.20 -4.35
CA LEU A 43 -2.43 -2.84 -3.22
C LEU A 43 -3.80 -2.20 -2.94
N LEU A 44 -3.88 -0.86 -2.98
CA LEU A 44 -5.13 -0.11 -2.81
C LEU A 44 -6.14 -0.46 -3.90
N ASN A 45 -5.72 -0.44 -5.17
CA ASN A 45 -6.58 -0.84 -6.29
C ASN A 45 -7.08 -2.29 -6.14
N THR A 46 -6.20 -3.21 -5.73
CA THR A 46 -6.57 -4.62 -5.49
C THR A 46 -7.59 -4.75 -4.36
N TYR A 47 -7.42 -3.98 -3.29
CA TYR A 47 -8.36 -3.96 -2.17
C TYR A 47 -9.72 -3.41 -2.62
N ASP A 48 -9.74 -2.29 -3.33
CA ASP A 48 -10.97 -1.67 -3.83
C ASP A 48 -11.72 -2.62 -4.77
N GLU A 49 -11.03 -3.28 -5.71
CA GLU A 49 -11.64 -4.29 -6.59
C GLU A 49 -12.26 -5.45 -5.81
N LEU A 50 -11.63 -5.89 -4.71
CA LEU A 50 -12.15 -6.98 -3.89
C LEU A 50 -13.36 -6.54 -3.06
N VAL A 51 -13.34 -5.33 -2.50
CA VAL A 51 -14.48 -4.76 -1.77
C VAL A 51 -15.68 -4.56 -2.70
N GLN A 52 -15.46 -4.08 -3.92
CA GLN A 52 -16.50 -3.92 -4.94
C GLN A 52 -17.10 -5.25 -5.40
N LYS A 53 -16.34 -6.36 -5.38
CA LYS A 53 -16.85 -7.71 -5.69
C LYS A 53 -17.69 -8.31 -4.56
N ILE A 54 -17.66 -7.72 -3.36
CA ILE A 54 -18.38 -8.19 -2.18
C ILE A 54 -19.65 -7.36 -1.93
N SER A 55 -19.70 -6.13 -2.43
CA SER A 55 -20.86 -5.22 -2.37
C SER A 55 -21.93 -5.61 -3.38
#